data_AF-A0AAU5NRZ4-F1
#
_entry.id   AF-A0AAU5NRZ4-F1
#
_cell.length_a   1.000
_cell.length_b   1.000
_cell.length_c   1.000
_cell.angle_alpha   90.00
_cell.angle_beta   90.00
_cell.angle_gamma   90.00
#
_symmetry.space_group_name_H-M   'P 1'
#
loop_
_entity.id
_entity.type
_entity.pdbx_description
1 polymer ?
#
loop_
_entity_poly.entity_id
_entity_poly.type
_entity_poly.pdbx_seq_one_letter_code
_entity_poly.pdbx_strand_id
1 'polypeptide(L)'
;MFAAVHALSTHDQRHLLLDDLDHSRATLRVRRTGKPVHTVYLDELTYRLARQWLAERHRHWPATTSPYLPATAQSATDDTQPLVSVEAVNKPLRAHGHQAGRLRVDHILNEAQHTDDPLHLIRLLGLSPHRHEVHPRSAAQRSQSDPIMP
;
A
#
# COMPACT_ATOMS: atom_id res chain seq x y z
N MET A 1 -2.03 1.69 7.11
CA MET A 1 -1.30 2.86 6.58
C MET A 1 -0.73 2.62 5.19
N PHE A 2 0.13 1.61 5.00
CA PHE A 2 0.74 1.28 3.69
C PHE A 2 -0.25 1.22 2.50
N ALA A 3 -1.44 0.64 2.67
CA ALA A 3 -2.47 0.64 1.62
C ALA A 3 -3.02 2.03 1.31
N ALA A 4 -3.31 2.83 2.34
CA ALA A 4 -4.00 4.10 2.21
C ALA A 4 -3.09 5.23 1.72
N VAL A 5 -1.82 5.25 2.18
CA VAL A 5 -0.88 6.35 1.90
C VAL A 5 0.05 6.03 0.74
N HIS A 6 0.37 4.75 0.53
CA HIS A 6 1.36 4.34 -0.47
C HIS A 6 0.77 3.39 -1.51
N ALA A 7 -0.55 3.26 -1.54
CA ALA A 7 -1.29 2.33 -2.40
C ALA A 7 -0.78 0.89 -2.33
N LEU A 8 -0.08 0.42 -1.30
CA LEU A 8 0.49 -0.94 -1.34
C LEU A 8 -0.62 -1.99 -1.27
N SER A 9 -0.59 -2.96 -2.20
CA SER A 9 -1.55 -4.06 -2.19
C SER A 9 -1.33 -4.98 -0.99
N THR A 10 -2.32 -5.80 -0.64
CA THR A 10 -2.11 -6.82 0.41
C THR A 10 -0.98 -7.78 0.03
N HIS A 11 -0.83 -8.10 -1.26
CA HIS A 11 0.31 -8.89 -1.73
C HIS A 11 1.63 -8.18 -1.46
N ASP A 12 1.77 -6.91 -1.86
CA ASP A 12 2.99 -6.12 -1.61
C ASP A 12 3.33 -6.09 -0.12
N GLN A 13 2.34 -5.76 0.72
CA GLN A 13 2.52 -5.62 2.17
C GLN A 13 3.08 -6.89 2.81
N ARG A 14 2.55 -8.06 2.45
CA ARG A 14 2.97 -9.35 3.02
C ARG A 14 4.43 -9.70 2.67
N HIS A 15 4.92 -9.21 1.53
CA HIS A 15 6.25 -9.51 1.02
C HIS A 15 7.29 -8.41 1.34
N LEU A 16 6.94 -7.41 2.14
CA LEU A 16 7.91 -6.40 2.59
C LEU A 16 8.97 -7.06 3.46
N LEU A 17 10.24 -6.77 3.19
CA LEU A 17 11.38 -7.29 3.93
C LEU A 17 11.89 -6.27 4.94
N LEU A 18 12.52 -6.75 6.02
CA LEU A 18 13.19 -5.90 7.00
C LEU A 18 14.31 -5.07 6.35
N ASP A 19 15.16 -5.72 5.56
CA ASP A 19 16.31 -5.10 4.86
C ASP A 19 15.91 -4.15 3.73
N ASP A 20 14.63 -4.06 3.40
CA ASP A 20 14.11 -3.15 2.41
C ASP A 20 13.70 -1.79 3.00
N LEU A 21 13.65 -1.65 4.33
CA LEU A 21 13.42 -0.39 5.02
C LEU A 21 14.75 0.36 5.25
N ASP A 22 14.92 1.51 4.60
CA ASP A 22 16.05 2.41 4.81
C ASP A 22 15.72 3.46 5.88
N HIS A 23 16.35 3.32 7.03
CA HIS A 23 16.18 4.24 8.16
C HIS A 23 16.77 5.64 7.94
N SER A 24 17.81 5.76 7.10
CA SER A 24 18.49 7.02 6.85
C SER A 24 17.70 7.91 5.89
N ARG A 25 16.96 7.28 4.97
CA ARG A 25 16.17 7.96 3.93
C ARG A 25 14.66 7.91 4.16
N ALA A 26 14.22 7.20 5.19
CA ALA A 26 12.81 6.88 5.42
C ALA A 26 12.14 6.32 4.14
N THR A 27 12.82 5.39 3.46
CA THR A 27 12.30 4.75 2.25
C THR A 27 12.07 3.26 2.46
N LEU A 28 11.19 2.69 1.64
CA LEU A 28 10.89 1.27 1.62
C LEU A 28 10.95 0.75 0.20
N ARG A 29 11.77 -0.26 -0.04
CA ARG A 29 11.83 -0.96 -1.33
C ARG A 29 10.70 -2.00 -1.40
N VAL A 30 9.95 -1.97 -2.50
CA VAL A 30 8.87 -2.90 -2.77
C VAL A 30 9.24 -3.73 -4.00
N ARG A 31 9.56 -5.00 -3.75
CA ARG A 31 9.97 -5.97 -4.77
C ARG A 31 8.76 -6.72 -5.30
N ARG A 32 8.67 -6.86 -6.62
CA ARG A 32 7.59 -7.57 -7.30
C ARG A 32 8.18 -8.41 -8.41
N THR A 33 7.79 -9.68 -8.50
CA THR A 33 8.28 -10.58 -9.54
C THR A 33 8.01 -10.00 -10.93
N GLY A 34 9.04 -9.93 -11.77
CA GLY A 34 8.95 -9.43 -13.14
C GLY A 34 8.75 -7.92 -13.27
N LYS A 35 8.98 -7.13 -12.20
CA LYS A 35 8.86 -5.66 -12.24
C LYS A 35 10.10 -4.99 -11.64
N PRO A 36 10.43 -3.76 -12.06
CA PRO A 36 11.45 -2.97 -11.39
C PRO A 36 11.13 -2.80 -9.90
N VAL A 37 12.18 -2.73 -9.07
CA VAL A 37 12.03 -2.42 -7.65
C VAL A 37 11.46 -1.02 -7.51
N HIS A 38 10.33 -0.91 -6.81
CA HIS A 38 9.70 0.38 -6.52
C HIS A 38 10.21 0.91 -5.18
N THR A 39 10.59 2.18 -5.12
CA THR A 39 10.99 2.82 -3.86
C THR A 39 9.89 3.76 -3.41
N VAL A 40 9.36 3.51 -2.21
CA VAL A 40 8.34 4.34 -1.57
C VAL A 40 9.03 5.26 -0.57
N TYR A 41 8.74 6.55 -0.63
CA TYR A 41 9.10 7.50 0.42
C TYR A 41 8.03 7.46 1.50
N LEU A 42 8.43 7.14 2.72
CA LEU A 42 7.52 7.07 3.86
C LEU A 42 7.37 8.47 4.43
N ASP A 43 6.12 8.91 4.60
CA ASP A 43 5.86 10.10 5.41
C ASP A 43 6.28 9.84 6.87
N GLU A 44 6.40 10.92 7.65
CA GLU A 44 6.88 10.85 9.03
C GLU A 44 6.06 9.87 9.88
N LEU A 45 4.73 9.86 9.74
CA LEU A 45 3.86 9.01 10.52
C LEU A 45 4.02 7.54 10.12
N THR A 46 4.04 7.23 8.81
CA THR A 46 4.27 5.86 8.34
C THR A 46 5.62 5.34 8.79
N TYR A 47 6.67 6.15 8.69
CA TYR A 47 8.01 5.76 9.12
C TYR A 47 8.07 5.51 10.63
N ARG A 48 7.48 6.39 11.45
CA ARG A 48 7.43 6.23 12.90
C ARG A 48 6.70 4.96 13.32
N LEU A 49 5.56 4.65 12.71
CA LEU A 49 4.83 3.41 12.98
C LEU A 49 5.61 2.17 12.55
N ALA A 50 6.30 2.22 11.39
CA ALA A 50 7.16 1.13 10.96
C ALA A 50 8.28 0.86 11.98
N ARG A 51 8.94 1.91 12.50
CA ARG A 51 9.96 1.78 13.55
C ARG A 51 9.40 1.24 14.86
N GLN A 52 8.26 1.74 15.31
CA GLN A 52 7.63 1.26 16.54
C GLN A 52 7.26 -0.22 16.41
N TRP A 53 6.73 -0.63 15.25
CA TRP A 53 6.46 -2.02 14.97
C TRP A 53 7.72 -2.89 15.01
N LEU A 54 8.85 -2.43 14.45
CA LEU A 54 10.11 -3.18 14.52
C LEU A 54 10.59 -3.40 15.96
N ALA A 55 10.47 -2.38 16.81
CA ALA A 55 10.81 -2.49 18.22
C ALA A 55 9.91 -3.52 18.94
N GLU A 56 8.60 -3.47 18.68
CA GLU A 56 7.63 -4.40 19.27
C GLU A 56 7.84 -5.84 18.79
N ARG A 57 8.09 -6.01 17.49
CA ARG A 57 8.41 -7.30 16.88
C ARG A 57 9.66 -7.91 17.52
N HIS A 58 10.72 -7.13 17.69
CA HIS A 58 11.95 -7.60 18.33
C HIS A 58 11.73 -7.95 19.80
N ARG A 59 10.91 -7.18 20.51
CA ARG A 59 10.54 -7.45 21.91
C ARG A 59 9.77 -8.76 22.06
N HIS A 60 8.79 -9.03 21.20
CA HIS A 60 7.98 -10.24 21.29
C HIS A 60 8.66 -11.49 20.74
N TRP A 61 9.45 -11.35 19.67
CA TRP A 61 10.09 -12.48 18.99
C TRP A 61 11.57 -12.18 18.72
N PRO A 62 12.42 -12.08 19.76
CA PRO A 62 13.82 -11.71 19.60
C PRO A 62 14.63 -12.72 18.78
N ALA A 63 14.22 -13.99 18.80
CA ALA A 63 14.88 -15.10 18.11
C ALA A 63 14.28 -15.42 16.72
N THR A 64 13.29 -14.65 16.26
CA THR A 64 12.67 -14.91 14.95
C THR A 64 13.67 -14.68 13.82
N THR A 65 13.77 -15.64 12.90
CA THR A 65 14.56 -15.51 11.68
C THR A 65 13.72 -15.07 10.48
N SER A 66 12.43 -14.79 10.68
CA SER A 66 11.54 -14.34 9.61
C SER A 66 12.07 -13.04 8.99
N PRO A 67 12.28 -12.98 7.66
CA PRO A 67 12.84 -11.79 7.00
C PRO A 67 11.79 -10.72 6.71
N TYR A 68 10.51 -11.03 6.95
CA TYR A 68 9.39 -10.17 6.60
C TYR A 68 9.14 -9.10 7.65
N LEU A 69 8.89 -7.89 7.17
CA LEU A 69 8.52 -6.74 7.98
C LEU A 69 7.20 -7.01 8.73
N PRO A 70 6.09 -7.45 8.09
CA PRO A 70 4.94 -7.95 8.83
C PRO A 70 5.24 -9.31 9.45
N ALA A 71 4.83 -9.48 10.69
CA ALA A 71 4.88 -10.75 11.40
C ALA A 71 3.67 -10.89 12.33
N THR A 72 3.26 -12.14 12.56
CA THR A 72 2.32 -12.53 13.61
C THR A 72 3.02 -13.54 14.52
N ALA A 73 2.41 -13.87 15.66
CA ALA A 73 2.92 -14.95 16.51
C ALA A 73 3.16 -16.23 15.70
N GLN A 74 2.18 -16.62 14.87
CA GLN A 74 2.27 -17.78 14.01
C GLN A 74 3.43 -17.70 13.02
N SER A 75 3.58 -16.59 12.28
CA SER A 75 4.64 -16.50 11.27
C SER A 75 6.03 -16.27 11.85
N ALA A 76 6.12 -15.77 13.08
CA ALA A 76 7.38 -15.45 13.74
C ALA A 76 8.01 -16.66 14.45
N THR A 77 7.21 -17.65 14.86
CA THR A 77 7.66 -18.87 15.54
C THR A 77 7.73 -20.10 14.63
N ASP A 78 7.38 -19.95 13.35
CA ASP A 78 7.40 -21.02 12.37
C ASP A 78 8.73 -21.00 11.61
N ASP A 79 9.48 -22.11 11.69
CA ASP A 79 10.80 -22.26 11.07
C ASP A 79 10.76 -22.21 9.54
N THR A 80 9.60 -22.46 8.93
CA THR A 80 9.39 -22.31 7.48
C THR A 80 9.27 -20.85 7.03
N GLN A 81 9.19 -19.92 8.00
CA GLN A 81 9.13 -18.47 7.79
C GLN A 81 8.02 -18.07 6.81
N PRO A 82 6.76 -18.47 7.06
CA PRO A 82 5.68 -18.19 6.13
C PRO A 82 5.38 -16.68 6.11
N LEU A 83 4.90 -16.20 4.96
CA LEU A 83 4.27 -14.88 4.88
C LEU A 83 3.06 -14.84 5.83
N VAL A 84 2.81 -13.69 6.46
CA VAL A 84 1.55 -13.49 7.21
C VAL A 84 0.35 -13.75 6.29
N SER A 85 -0.78 -14.21 6.80
CA SER A 85 -1.96 -14.47 5.97
C SER A 85 -2.59 -13.19 5.41
N VAL A 86 -3.38 -13.30 4.34
CA VAL A 86 -4.19 -12.16 3.82
C VAL A 86 -5.14 -11.63 4.90
N GLU A 87 -5.66 -12.53 5.74
CA GLU A 87 -6.58 -12.16 6.82
C GLU A 87 -5.85 -11.42 7.94
N ALA A 88 -4.61 -11.78 8.27
CA ALA A 88 -3.80 -11.04 9.25
C ALA A 88 -3.62 -9.56 8.87
N VAL A 89 -3.53 -9.26 7.56
CA VAL A 89 -3.45 -7.88 7.06
C VAL A 89 -4.81 -7.18 7.08
N ASN A 90 -5.89 -7.87 6.72
CA ASN A 90 -7.20 -7.23 6.54
C ASN A 90 -8.04 -7.15 7.82
N LYS A 91 -7.94 -8.13 8.73
CA LYS A 91 -8.69 -8.17 9.99
C LYS A 91 -8.62 -6.87 10.80
N PRO A 92 -7.45 -6.26 11.06
CA PRO A 92 -7.39 -5.00 11.80
C PRO A 92 -8.07 -3.85 11.05
N LEU A 93 -8.03 -3.83 9.71
CA LEU A 93 -8.70 -2.82 8.90
C LEU A 93 -10.22 -3.00 8.93
N ARG A 94 -10.70 -4.25 8.85
CA ARG A 94 -12.12 -4.59 8.87
C ARG A 94 -12.78 -4.19 10.19
N ALA A 95 -12.06 -4.30 11.31
CA ALA A 95 -12.53 -3.83 12.61
C ALA A 95 -12.83 -2.32 12.63
N HIS A 96 -12.26 -1.56 11.70
CA HIS A 96 -12.48 -0.12 11.52
C HIS A 96 -13.32 0.18 10.27
N GLY A 97 -14.02 -0.81 9.70
CA GLY A 97 -14.87 -0.62 8.52
C GLY A 97 -14.12 -0.49 7.19
N HIS A 98 -12.81 -0.82 7.15
CA HIS A 98 -11.96 -0.66 5.97
C HIS A 98 -11.48 -2.00 5.38
N GLN A 99 -10.98 -1.94 4.15
CA GLN A 99 -10.30 -3.06 3.47
C GLN A 99 -9.07 -2.53 2.74
N ALA A 100 -7.95 -3.26 2.78
CA ALA A 100 -6.69 -2.80 2.18
C ALA A 100 -6.83 -2.55 0.66
N GLY A 101 -7.56 -3.41 -0.04
CA GLY A 101 -7.82 -3.25 -1.47
C GLY A 101 -8.61 -1.98 -1.80
N ARG A 102 -9.62 -1.65 -0.99
CA ARG A 102 -10.43 -0.43 -1.18
C ARG A 102 -9.63 0.83 -0.90
N LEU A 103 -8.90 0.87 0.23
CA LEU A 103 -7.99 1.98 0.55
C LEU A 103 -6.96 2.22 -0.56
N ARG A 104 -6.43 1.14 -1.15
CA ARG A 104 -5.52 1.25 -2.30
C ARG A 104 -6.20 1.88 -3.52
N VAL A 105 -7.40 1.42 -3.88
CA VAL A 105 -8.16 1.97 -5.02
C VAL A 105 -8.52 3.43 -4.78
N ASP A 106 -9.00 3.76 -3.58
CA ASP A 106 -9.35 5.13 -3.20
C ASP A 106 -8.14 6.06 -3.35
N HIS A 107 -6.96 5.64 -2.90
CA HIS A 107 -5.74 6.43 -3.07
C HIS A 107 -5.31 6.59 -4.54
N ILE A 108 -5.38 5.53 -5.35
CA ILE A 108 -5.09 5.61 -6.79
C ILE A 108 -6.04 6.58 -7.49
N LEU A 109 -7.34 6.51 -7.19
CA LEU A 109 -8.35 7.38 -7.79
C LEU A 109 -8.18 8.83 -7.33
N ASN A 110 -7.92 9.04 -6.03
CA ASN A 110 -7.62 10.37 -5.50
C ASN A 110 -6.42 10.97 -6.23
N GLU A 111 -5.31 10.25 -6.36
CA GLU A 111 -4.13 10.79 -7.04
C GLU A 111 -4.40 11.09 -8.52
N ALA A 112 -5.15 10.22 -9.21
CA ALA A 112 -5.53 10.41 -10.61
C ALA A 112 -6.47 11.62 -10.82
N GLN A 113 -7.13 12.13 -9.78
CA GLN A 113 -7.89 13.39 -9.87
C GLN A 113 -7.00 14.64 -9.85
N HIS A 114 -5.75 14.50 -9.39
CA HIS A 114 -4.81 15.61 -9.22
C HIS A 114 -3.70 15.61 -10.28
N THR A 115 -3.68 14.63 -11.19
CA THR A 115 -2.69 14.56 -12.27
C THR A 115 -3.27 13.90 -13.53
N ASP A 116 -2.94 14.47 -14.69
CA ASP A 116 -3.20 13.86 -15.99
C ASP A 116 -2.01 13.04 -16.50
N ASP A 117 -0.89 12.99 -15.76
CA ASP A 117 0.31 12.25 -16.15
C ASP A 117 0.28 10.80 -15.62
N PRO A 118 0.06 9.78 -16.46
CA PRO A 118 0.09 8.39 -16.03
C PRO A 118 1.47 7.94 -15.54
N LEU A 119 2.56 8.58 -15.98
CA LEU A 119 3.91 8.28 -15.49
C LEU A 119 4.09 8.71 -14.03
N HIS A 120 3.42 9.77 -13.59
CA HIS A 120 3.38 10.15 -12.18
C HIS A 120 2.76 9.05 -11.32
N LEU A 121 1.61 8.51 -11.72
CA LEU A 121 0.96 7.41 -10.97
C LEU A 121 1.82 6.13 -10.93
N ILE A 122 2.48 5.81 -12.04
CA ILE A 122 3.42 4.68 -12.11
C ILE A 122 4.60 4.90 -11.15
N ARG A 123 5.21 6.09 -11.16
CA ARG A 123 6.37 6.43 -10.34
C ARG A 123 6.04 6.58 -8.86
N LEU A 124 4.89 7.16 -8.53
CA LEU A 124 4.49 7.41 -7.14
C LEU A 124 4.00 6.12 -6.47
N LEU A 125 3.12 5.37 -7.13
CA LEU A 125 2.39 4.24 -6.54
C LEU A 125 2.95 2.87 -6.98
N GLY A 126 3.96 2.85 -7.85
CA GLY A 126 4.56 1.62 -8.37
C GLY A 126 3.58 0.79 -9.20
N LEU A 127 2.68 1.47 -9.94
CA LEU A 127 1.71 0.84 -10.82
C LEU A 127 2.38 0.26 -12.06
N SER A 128 1.75 -0.73 -12.68
CA SER A 128 2.25 -1.28 -13.95
C SER A 128 1.50 -0.65 -15.12
N PRO A 129 2.19 -0.31 -16.22
CA PRO A 129 1.59 0.39 -17.36
C PRO A 129 0.41 -0.39 -17.98
N HIS A 130 0.40 -1.73 -17.90
CA HIS A 130 -0.66 -2.56 -18.49
C HIS A 130 -1.96 -2.67 -17.66
N ARG A 131 -2.04 -2.05 -16.47
CA ARG A 131 -3.19 -2.26 -15.55
C ARG A 131 -4.08 -1.04 -15.32
N HIS A 132 -3.84 0.06 -16.02
CA HIS A 132 -4.56 1.31 -15.81
C HIS A 132 -5.07 1.88 -17.12
N GLU A 133 -6.01 1.18 -17.75
CA GLU A 133 -7.05 1.87 -18.53
C GLU A 133 -8.01 2.52 -17.53
N VAL A 134 -7.66 3.71 -17.07
CA VAL A 134 -8.63 4.58 -16.41
C VAL A 134 -9.62 4.95 -17.51
N HIS A 135 -10.84 4.40 -17.47
CA HIS A 135 -11.93 4.95 -18.26
C HIS A 135 -12.32 6.29 -17.60
N PRO A 136 -12.07 7.46 -18.23
CA PRO A 136 -12.68 8.69 -17.76
C PRO A 136 -14.17 8.59 -18.09
N ARG A 137 -14.99 8.15 -17.13
CA ARG A 137 -16.44 8.21 -17.28
C ARG A 137 -17.07 9.06 -16.19
N SER A 138 -17.65 10.16 -16.68
CA SER A 138 -18.73 10.95 -16.07
C SER A 138 -18.34 12.18 -15.24
N ALA A 139 -17.64 13.12 -15.87
CA ALA A 139 -17.74 14.55 -15.56
C ALA A 139 -18.28 15.33 -16.77
N ALA A 140 -19.42 14.91 -17.32
CA ALA A 140 -20.11 15.64 -18.38
C ALA A 140 -21.61 15.28 -18.38
N GLN A 141 -22.33 15.66 -17.32
CA GLN A 141 -23.80 15.75 -17.37
C GLN A 141 -24.27 16.85 -16.41
N ARG A 142 -23.75 18.07 -16.60
CA ARG A 142 -24.34 19.33 -16.12
C ARG A 142 -24.14 20.39 -17.18
N SER A 143 -24.88 20.30 -18.27
CA SER A 143 -25.24 21.43 -19.13
C SER A 143 -26.20 20.96 -20.22
N GLN A 144 -27.49 20.98 -19.91
CA GLN A 144 -28.59 21.36 -20.80
C GLN A 144 -29.89 20.81 -20.23
N SER A 145 -30.67 21.68 -19.59
CA SER A 145 -32.13 21.71 -19.64
C SER A 145 -32.57 22.97 -18.88
N ASP A 146 -32.53 24.10 -19.58
CA ASP A 146 -33.61 25.07 -19.48
C ASP A 146 -33.64 25.87 -20.79
N PRO A 147 -34.75 25.76 -21.53
CA PRO A 147 -35.28 26.91 -22.21
C PRO A 147 -36.71 27.19 -21.73
N ILE A 148 -36.87 28.46 -21.38
CA ILE A 148 -38.09 29.25 -21.25
C ILE A 148 -39.09 28.90 -22.37
N MET A 149 -40.36 28.73 -22.02
CA MET A 149 -41.48 28.93 -22.95
C MET A 149 -42.40 30.07 -22.44
N PRO A 150 -43.02 30.84 -23.36
CA PRO A 150 -43.90 31.96 -23.04
C PRO A 150 -45.28 31.53 -22.50
#